data_AF-A0A7K4QPP1-F1
#
_entry.id   AF-A0A7K4QPP1-F1
#
_cell.length_a   1.000
_cell.length_b   1.000
_cell.length_c   1.000
_cell.angle_alpha   90.00
_cell.angle_beta   90.00
_cell.angle_gamma   90.00
#
_symmetry.space_group_name_H-M   'P 1'
#
loop_
_entity.id
_entity.type
_entity.pdbx_description
1 polymer ?
#
loop_
_entity_poly.entity_id
_entity_poly.type
_entity_poly.pdbx_seq_one_letter_code
_entity_poly.pdbx_strand_id
1 'polypeptide(L)'
;SQVYLQSSTNFEVQYNDHMPFVAGLQWKDASRNGLKKWEGGLNLDTPWLYLYAAHKLHQPQNSAYLLTTELTTGKALSIKNLVVELLYKDQGNEKEGKVHIYTPTTTYLQASTFNRLGRNVLHSYGEMISLWNQLVKNEIHLENNERTKLLCFKIKSTKQEFNFTASYQNLPTPKKTNLSVKIVWRHYKSLPVTLQLEGQIEELKKEKMLYQKRGTLHFRHPFKVPFLQSFLLQETFTVDKKQKHYFMETKLLINGVEETVQTLILGYQPENPYICAGLTHPYNHKLFPKDVEICILT
;
A
#
# COMPACT_ATOMS: atom_id res chain seq x y z
N SER A 1 -29.05 41.10 -16.39
CA SER A 1 -29.39 40.39 -17.64
C SER A 1 -28.75 39.01 -17.60
N GLN A 2 -29.55 37.95 -17.49
CA GLN A 2 -29.07 36.56 -17.41
C GLN A 2 -28.59 36.09 -18.78
N VAL A 3 -27.33 35.70 -18.90
CA VAL A 3 -26.81 35.08 -20.12
C VAL A 3 -26.65 33.58 -19.83
N TYR A 4 -27.67 32.81 -20.18
CA TYR A 4 -27.50 31.38 -20.41
C TYR A 4 -26.81 31.24 -21.76
N LEU A 5 -25.60 30.68 -21.78
CA LEU A 5 -24.84 30.47 -23.00
C LEU A 5 -25.09 29.04 -23.47
N GLN A 6 -25.94 28.88 -24.48
CA GLN A 6 -26.22 27.61 -25.12
C GLN A 6 -25.77 27.67 -26.58
N SER A 7 -25.01 26.67 -27.02
CA SER A 7 -24.51 26.53 -28.38
C SER A 7 -24.70 25.09 -28.84
N SER A 8 -25.09 24.90 -30.09
CA SER A 8 -25.20 23.59 -30.73
C SER A 8 -24.66 23.67 -32.15
N THR A 9 -23.73 22.79 -32.50
CA THR A 9 -23.15 22.67 -33.84
C THR A 9 -23.39 21.27 -34.35
N ASN A 10 -24.04 21.13 -35.50
CA ASN A 10 -24.27 19.85 -36.14
C ASN A 10 -23.58 19.85 -37.51
N PHE A 11 -23.05 18.70 -37.89
CA PHE A 11 -22.39 18.46 -39.17
C PHE A 11 -22.86 17.12 -39.72
N GLU A 12 -23.41 17.15 -40.92
CA GLU A 12 -24.02 16.00 -41.59
C GLU A 12 -23.44 15.90 -43.00
N VAL A 13 -22.99 14.71 -43.39
CA VAL A 13 -22.53 14.41 -44.75
C VAL A 13 -23.55 13.49 -45.40
N GLN A 14 -24.08 13.91 -46.54
CA GLN A 14 -25.00 13.12 -47.36
C GLN A 14 -24.30 12.68 -48.64
N TYR A 15 -24.40 11.39 -48.97
CA TYR A 15 -23.83 10.81 -50.19
C TYR A 15 -24.73 9.68 -50.71
N ASN A 16 -25.16 9.76 -51.97
CA ASN A 16 -26.02 8.76 -52.63
C ASN A 16 -27.23 8.34 -51.77
N ASP A 17 -28.01 9.30 -51.26
CA ASP A 17 -29.19 9.09 -50.39
C ASP A 17 -28.90 8.39 -49.05
N HIS A 18 -27.64 8.22 -48.68
CA HIS A 18 -27.20 7.73 -47.37
C HIS A 18 -26.55 8.86 -46.59
N MET A 19 -26.63 8.79 -45.25
CA MET A 19 -25.92 9.69 -44.33
C MET A 19 -24.74 8.93 -43.72
N PRO A 20 -23.59 8.84 -44.41
CA PRO A 20 -22.43 8.10 -43.90
C PRO A 20 -21.81 8.74 -42.64
N PHE A 21 -22.04 10.03 -42.38
CA PHE A 21 -21.44 10.69 -41.22
C PHE A 21 -22.37 11.74 -40.64
N VAL A 22 -22.65 11.62 -39.35
CA VAL A 22 -23.42 12.59 -38.55
C VAL A 22 -22.64 12.90 -37.29
N ALA A 23 -22.38 14.17 -37.02
CA ALA A 23 -21.77 14.65 -35.80
C ALA A 23 -22.58 15.81 -35.22
N GLY A 24 -22.83 15.79 -33.91
CA GLY A 24 -23.51 16.86 -33.19
C GLY A 24 -22.76 17.16 -31.90
N LEU A 25 -22.47 18.44 -31.68
CA LEU A 25 -21.88 18.97 -30.46
C LEU A 25 -22.88 19.94 -29.82
N GLN A 26 -23.24 19.69 -28.57
CA GLN A 26 -24.11 20.53 -27.78
C GLN A 26 -23.35 21.01 -26.54
N TRP A 27 -23.50 22.28 -26.22
CA TRP A 27 -22.88 22.90 -25.04
C TRP A 27 -23.87 23.86 -24.39
N LYS A 28 -23.96 23.80 -23.07
CA LYS A 28 -24.81 24.67 -22.28
C LYS A 28 -24.11 25.05 -20.99
N ASP A 29 -23.92 26.34 -20.78
CA ASP A 29 -23.41 26.92 -19.55
C ASP A 29 -24.56 27.57 -18.77
N ALA A 30 -24.78 27.07 -17.56
CA ALA A 30 -25.76 27.53 -16.59
C ALA A 30 -25.09 27.97 -15.27
N SER A 31 -23.79 28.31 -15.32
CA SER A 31 -23.01 28.76 -14.17
C SER A 31 -23.58 30.05 -13.56
N ARG A 32 -23.63 30.13 -12.23
CA ARG A 32 -24.27 31.25 -11.50
C ARG A 32 -23.53 31.52 -10.20
N ASN A 33 -23.43 32.80 -9.82
CA ASN A 33 -22.89 33.23 -8.52
C ASN A 33 -21.49 32.65 -8.21
N GLY A 34 -20.64 32.51 -9.23
CA GLY A 34 -19.31 31.90 -9.10
C GLY A 34 -19.27 30.37 -9.04
N LEU A 35 -20.43 29.70 -9.06
CA LEU A 35 -20.55 28.24 -9.11
C LEU A 35 -20.66 27.74 -10.55
N LYS A 36 -19.84 26.75 -10.89
CA LYS A 36 -19.81 26.13 -12.22
C LYS A 36 -20.98 25.18 -12.42
N LYS A 37 -21.69 25.33 -13.52
CA LYS A 37 -22.70 24.37 -13.98
C LYS A 37 -22.71 24.34 -15.49
N TRP A 38 -22.23 23.27 -16.10
CA TRP A 38 -22.26 23.12 -17.55
C TRP A 38 -22.66 21.70 -17.96
N GLU A 39 -23.27 21.61 -19.13
CA GLU A 39 -23.73 20.38 -19.76
C GLU A 39 -23.16 20.36 -21.18
N GLY A 40 -22.57 19.24 -21.58
CA GLY A 40 -22.01 19.02 -22.91
C GLY A 40 -22.50 17.70 -23.47
N GLY A 41 -22.77 17.65 -24.76
CA GLY A 41 -23.20 16.44 -25.47
C GLY A 41 -22.45 16.30 -26.77
N LEU A 42 -21.99 15.09 -27.06
CA LEU A 42 -21.40 14.70 -28.33
C LEU A 42 -22.19 13.51 -28.87
N ASN A 43 -22.67 13.64 -30.09
CA ASN A 43 -23.25 12.54 -30.84
C ASN A 43 -22.42 12.35 -32.12
N LEU A 44 -22.03 11.11 -32.40
CA LEU A 44 -21.28 10.76 -33.59
C LEU A 44 -21.83 9.44 -34.13
N ASP A 45 -22.27 9.46 -35.38
CA ASP A 45 -22.77 8.30 -36.09
C ASP A 45 -22.04 8.12 -37.42
N THR A 46 -21.40 6.98 -37.58
CA THR A 46 -20.62 6.56 -38.76
C THR A 46 -20.98 5.12 -39.11
N PRO A 47 -20.61 4.56 -40.29
CA PRO A 47 -21.03 3.21 -40.66
C PRO A 47 -20.50 2.13 -39.72
N TRP A 48 -19.39 2.39 -39.00
CA TRP A 48 -18.71 1.42 -38.13
C TRP A 48 -18.81 1.75 -36.63
N LEU A 49 -19.14 2.98 -36.27
CA LEU A 49 -19.17 3.44 -34.88
C LEU A 49 -20.37 4.35 -34.65
N TYR A 50 -21.16 4.00 -33.64
CA TYR A 50 -22.09 4.91 -33.00
C TYR A 50 -21.52 5.30 -31.64
N LEU A 51 -21.53 6.59 -31.32
CA LEU A 51 -21.02 7.15 -30.06
C LEU A 51 -21.93 8.29 -29.60
N TYR A 52 -22.47 8.13 -28.41
CA TYR A 52 -23.15 9.18 -27.67
C TYR A 52 -22.43 9.39 -26.35
N ALA A 53 -22.00 10.63 -26.08
CA ALA A 53 -21.38 11.00 -24.83
C ALA A 53 -22.06 12.26 -24.28
N ALA A 54 -22.50 12.21 -23.03
CA ALA A 54 -23.04 13.36 -22.32
C ALA A 54 -22.23 13.62 -21.05
N HIS A 55 -21.89 14.87 -20.80
CA HIS A 55 -21.10 15.31 -19.66
C HIS A 55 -21.88 16.40 -18.91
N LYS A 56 -21.95 16.29 -17.59
CA LYS A 56 -22.62 17.24 -16.71
C LYS A 56 -21.68 17.57 -15.57
N LEU A 57 -21.25 18.82 -15.48
CA LEU A 57 -20.54 19.34 -14.30
C LEU A 57 -21.52 20.17 -13.48
N HIS A 58 -21.60 19.86 -12.19
CA HIS A 58 -22.36 20.62 -11.22
C HIS A 58 -21.51 20.92 -9.99
N GLN A 59 -21.39 22.20 -9.64
CA GLN A 59 -20.76 22.66 -8.41
C GLN A 59 -21.85 23.11 -7.43
N PRO A 60 -22.36 22.23 -6.53
CA PRO A 60 -23.40 22.59 -5.58
C PRO A 60 -22.94 23.60 -4.52
N GLN A 61 -21.66 23.61 -4.17
CA GLN A 61 -21.02 24.54 -3.23
C GLN A 61 -19.57 24.80 -3.64
N ASN A 62 -18.95 25.89 -3.17
CA ASN A 62 -17.59 26.29 -3.59
C ASN A 62 -16.55 25.17 -3.43
N SER A 63 -16.69 24.34 -2.40
CA SER A 63 -15.80 23.24 -2.07
C SER A 63 -16.17 21.89 -2.69
N ALA A 64 -17.24 21.76 -3.48
CA ALA A 64 -17.68 20.46 -3.98
C ALA A 64 -18.01 20.49 -5.47
N TYR A 65 -17.56 19.47 -6.18
CA TYR A 65 -17.78 19.28 -7.61
C TYR A 65 -18.35 17.88 -7.85
N LEU A 66 -19.37 17.82 -8.70
CA LEU A 66 -19.96 16.59 -9.20
C LEU A 66 -19.86 16.60 -10.71
N LEU A 67 -19.15 15.62 -11.28
CA LEU A 67 -19.06 15.39 -12.71
C LEU A 67 -19.72 14.04 -13.02
N THR A 68 -20.72 14.06 -13.88
CA THR A 68 -21.38 12.87 -14.40
C THR A 68 -21.09 12.78 -15.89
N THR A 69 -20.59 11.64 -16.33
CA THR A 69 -20.37 11.33 -17.74
C THR A 69 -21.18 10.09 -18.09
N GLU A 70 -21.99 10.18 -19.13
CA GLU A 70 -22.78 9.08 -19.67
C GLU A 70 -22.24 8.78 -21.08
N LEU A 71 -21.98 7.51 -21.36
CA LEU A 71 -21.38 7.05 -22.62
C LEU A 71 -22.13 5.85 -23.16
N THR A 72 -22.53 5.92 -24.42
CA THR A 72 -23.12 4.80 -25.16
C THR A 72 -22.39 4.64 -26.48
N THR A 73 -21.96 3.42 -26.79
CA THR A 73 -21.28 3.07 -28.04
C THR A 73 -22.01 1.90 -28.71
N GLY A 74 -21.96 1.84 -30.04
CA GLY A 74 -22.59 0.77 -30.82
C GLY A 74 -21.84 0.42 -32.10
N LYS A 75 -22.43 -0.48 -32.89
CA LYS A 75 -21.88 -1.04 -34.15
C LYS A 75 -20.67 -1.95 -33.89
N ALA A 76 -19.44 -1.53 -34.17
CA ALA A 76 -18.26 -2.36 -33.96
C ALA A 76 -17.97 -2.68 -32.48
N LEU A 77 -18.36 -1.79 -31.56
CA LEU A 77 -18.22 -1.98 -30.10
C LEU A 77 -19.51 -1.54 -29.41
N SER A 78 -20.18 -2.46 -28.72
CA SER A 78 -21.46 -2.18 -28.05
C SER A 78 -21.28 -2.01 -26.54
N ILE A 79 -21.35 -0.77 -26.06
CA ILE A 79 -21.43 -0.43 -24.63
C ILE A 79 -22.70 0.38 -24.43
N LYS A 80 -23.64 -0.14 -23.64
CA LYS A 80 -24.90 0.54 -23.37
C LYS A 80 -24.83 1.28 -22.04
N ASN A 81 -25.02 2.60 -22.07
CA ASN A 81 -25.23 3.45 -20.91
C ASN A 81 -24.16 3.29 -19.82
N LEU A 82 -22.88 3.42 -20.16
CA LEU A 82 -21.83 3.50 -19.14
C LEU A 82 -21.92 4.86 -18.45
N VAL A 83 -22.09 4.85 -17.13
CA VAL A 83 -22.14 6.07 -16.31
C VAL A 83 -20.91 6.14 -15.43
N VAL A 84 -20.25 7.30 -15.44
CA VAL A 84 -19.12 7.64 -14.57
C VAL A 84 -19.49 8.88 -13.76
N GLU A 85 -19.60 8.70 -12.45
CA GLU A 85 -19.85 9.76 -11.48
C GLU A 85 -18.58 10.03 -10.69
N LEU A 86 -18.18 11.29 -10.64
CA LEU A 86 -17.01 11.78 -9.93
C LEU A 86 -17.48 12.87 -8.97
N LEU A 87 -17.37 12.62 -7.67
CA LEU A 87 -17.63 13.60 -6.63
C LEU A 87 -16.30 13.96 -5.98
N TYR A 88 -15.98 15.25 -5.95
CA TYR A 88 -14.83 15.78 -5.24
C TYR A 88 -15.31 16.81 -4.22
N LYS A 89 -14.80 16.74 -2.99
CA LYS A 89 -15.06 17.71 -1.93
C LYS A 89 -13.75 18.13 -1.28
N ASP A 90 -13.58 19.43 -1.08
CA ASP A 90 -12.41 20.05 -0.45
C ASP A 90 -12.83 20.83 0.79
N GLN A 91 -12.62 20.24 1.97
CA GLN A 91 -12.94 20.85 3.26
C GLN A 91 -11.70 21.50 3.89
N GLY A 92 -10.71 21.89 3.07
CA GLY A 92 -9.46 22.51 3.51
C GLY A 92 -8.43 21.46 3.97
N ASN A 93 -8.54 21.00 5.21
CA ASN A 93 -7.62 20.01 5.77
C ASN A 93 -7.92 18.57 5.35
N GLU A 94 -9.12 18.34 4.83
CA GLU A 94 -9.57 17.04 4.34
C GLU A 94 -10.15 17.17 2.95
N LYS A 95 -9.81 16.21 2.09
CA LYS A 95 -10.30 16.09 0.73
C LYS A 95 -10.97 14.73 0.58
N GLU A 96 -12.16 14.72 0.00
CA GLU A 96 -12.90 13.50 -0.30
C GLU A 96 -13.09 13.37 -1.80
N GLY A 97 -12.86 12.17 -2.32
CA GLY A 97 -13.08 11.82 -3.72
C GLY A 97 -13.87 10.53 -3.81
N LYS A 98 -15.02 10.55 -4.47
CA LYS A 98 -15.80 9.35 -4.81
C LYS A 98 -15.85 9.20 -6.32
N VAL A 99 -15.52 8.02 -6.80
CA VAL A 99 -15.71 7.63 -8.20
C VAL A 99 -16.69 6.47 -8.21
N HIS A 100 -17.70 6.52 -9.08
CA HIS A 100 -18.65 5.44 -9.26
C HIS A 100 -18.87 5.22 -10.75
N ILE A 101 -18.55 4.03 -11.22
CA ILE A 101 -18.64 3.61 -12.61
C ILE A 101 -19.63 2.45 -12.65
N TYR A 102 -20.70 2.57 -13.41
CA TYR A 102 -21.71 1.53 -13.49
C TYR A 102 -22.44 1.51 -14.83
N THR A 103 -22.99 0.35 -15.17
CA THR A 103 -23.87 0.14 -16.33
C THR A 103 -25.29 -0.16 -15.83
N PRO A 104 -26.26 0.78 -15.92
CA PRO A 104 -27.58 0.66 -15.28
C PRO A 104 -28.45 -0.49 -15.80
N THR A 105 -28.34 -0.82 -17.09
CA THR A 105 -29.28 -1.73 -17.77
C THR A 105 -28.86 -3.20 -17.72
N THR A 106 -27.57 -3.48 -17.58
CA THR A 106 -26.98 -4.82 -17.48
C THR A 106 -25.69 -4.68 -16.69
N THR A 107 -25.50 -5.44 -15.60
CA THR A 107 -24.31 -5.32 -14.73
C THR A 107 -23.05 -5.90 -15.38
N TYR A 108 -22.49 -5.20 -16.38
CA TYR A 108 -21.19 -5.55 -16.98
C TYR A 108 -20.04 -5.20 -16.03
N LEU A 109 -20.13 -4.02 -15.43
CA LEU A 109 -19.16 -3.48 -14.51
C LEU A 109 -19.87 -2.53 -13.55
N GLN A 110 -19.63 -2.72 -12.26
CA GLN A 110 -19.94 -1.76 -11.22
C GLN A 110 -18.69 -1.62 -10.37
N ALA A 111 -18.05 -0.46 -10.44
CA ALA A 111 -16.87 -0.14 -9.66
C ALA A 111 -17.12 1.14 -8.89
N SER A 112 -16.84 1.15 -7.60
CA SER A 112 -16.86 2.35 -6.79
C SER A 112 -15.55 2.46 -6.02
N THR A 113 -15.04 3.68 -5.91
CA THR A 113 -13.96 3.99 -4.99
C THR A 113 -14.31 5.25 -4.21
N PHE A 114 -14.01 5.23 -2.93
CA PHE A 114 -14.11 6.34 -2.02
C PHE A 114 -12.73 6.58 -1.43
N ASN A 115 -12.26 7.82 -1.48
CA ASN A 115 -10.95 8.21 -1.02
C ASN A 115 -11.12 9.41 -0.10
N ARG A 116 -10.54 9.33 1.10
CA ARG A 116 -10.44 10.43 2.05
C ARG A 116 -8.97 10.69 2.31
N LEU A 117 -8.53 11.89 1.98
CA LEU A 117 -7.17 12.37 2.19
C LEU A 117 -7.20 13.47 3.23
N GLY A 118 -6.69 13.17 4.43
CA GLY A 118 -6.37 14.16 5.45
C GLY A 118 -4.90 14.58 5.39
N ARG A 119 -4.47 15.34 6.40
CA ARG A 119 -3.09 15.87 6.48
C ARG A 119 -2.00 14.77 6.47
N ASN A 120 -2.21 13.71 7.24
CA ASN A 120 -1.24 12.62 7.43
C ASN A 120 -1.85 11.24 7.18
N VAL A 121 -3.12 11.18 6.80
CA VAL A 121 -3.88 9.93 6.68
C VAL A 121 -4.54 9.87 5.31
N LEU A 122 -4.41 8.74 4.64
CA LEU A 122 -5.15 8.39 3.44
C LEU A 122 -5.95 7.12 3.73
N HIS A 123 -7.26 7.22 3.57
CA HIS A 123 -8.17 6.08 3.61
C HIS A 123 -8.83 5.93 2.24
N SER A 124 -8.65 4.78 1.61
CA SER A 124 -9.25 4.44 0.33
C SER A 124 -10.04 3.15 0.49
N TYR A 125 -11.28 3.18 0.04
CA TYR A 125 -12.16 2.04 -0.02
C TYR A 125 -12.60 1.85 -1.46
N GLY A 126 -12.70 0.61 -1.91
CA GLY A 126 -13.24 0.32 -3.23
C GLY A 126 -14.00 -0.98 -3.27
N GLU A 127 -14.95 -1.03 -4.18
CA GLU A 127 -15.77 -2.19 -4.47
C GLU A 127 -15.85 -2.37 -5.98
N MET A 128 -15.70 -3.60 -6.45
CA MET A 128 -15.83 -3.93 -7.86
C MET A 128 -16.64 -5.21 -8.03
N ILE A 129 -17.62 -5.15 -8.92
CA ILE A 129 -18.41 -6.28 -9.42
C ILE A 129 -18.32 -6.21 -10.95
N SER A 130 -18.16 -7.35 -11.60
CA SER A 130 -18.24 -7.42 -13.06
C SER A 130 -18.96 -8.69 -13.49
N LEU A 131 -19.20 -8.83 -14.79
CA LEU A 131 -19.78 -10.05 -15.36
C LEU A 131 -18.96 -11.31 -15.03
N TRP A 132 -17.65 -11.16 -14.85
CA TRP A 132 -16.70 -12.27 -14.69
C TRP A 132 -16.25 -12.49 -13.25
N ASN A 133 -16.47 -11.53 -12.36
CA ASN A 133 -16.00 -11.58 -10.98
C ASN A 133 -17.12 -11.25 -9.98
N GLN A 134 -17.18 -12.03 -8.91
CA GLN A 134 -17.99 -11.69 -7.74
C GLN A 134 -17.43 -10.44 -7.03
N LEU A 135 -18.21 -9.86 -6.12
CA LEU A 135 -17.82 -8.67 -5.36
C LEU A 135 -16.42 -8.78 -4.75
N VAL A 136 -15.52 -7.92 -5.21
CA VAL A 136 -14.20 -7.68 -4.64
C VAL A 136 -14.22 -6.35 -3.92
N LYS A 137 -13.78 -6.36 -2.66
CA LYS A 137 -13.61 -5.17 -1.83
C LYS A 137 -12.13 -4.94 -1.60
N ASN A 138 -11.70 -3.70 -1.71
CA ASN A 138 -10.35 -3.29 -1.34
C ASN A 138 -10.40 -2.15 -0.32
N GLU A 139 -9.45 -2.15 0.59
CA GLU A 139 -9.26 -1.09 1.57
C GLU A 139 -7.76 -0.80 1.69
N ILE A 140 -7.41 0.47 1.61
CA ILE A 140 -6.05 0.98 1.77
C ILE A 140 -6.09 2.02 2.87
N HIS A 141 -5.27 1.84 3.88
CA HIS A 141 -5.10 2.79 4.95
C HIS A 141 -3.62 3.11 5.09
N LEU A 142 -3.28 4.38 4.95
CA LEU A 142 -1.92 4.88 5.06
C LEU A 142 -1.91 6.00 6.09
N GLU A 143 -1.11 5.83 7.14
CA GLU A 143 -0.82 6.88 8.11
C GLU A 143 0.66 7.22 8.07
N ASN A 144 0.98 8.51 8.05
CA ASN A 144 2.34 9.01 8.05
C ASN A 144 2.48 10.14 9.07
N ASN A 145 2.82 9.78 10.29
CA ASN A 145 3.20 10.70 11.35
C ASN A 145 4.73 10.67 11.54
N GLU A 146 5.27 11.67 12.23
CA GLU A 146 6.73 11.78 12.44
C GLU A 146 7.34 10.54 13.11
N ARG A 147 6.60 9.92 14.03
CA ARG A 147 7.05 8.77 14.83
C ARG A 147 6.44 7.45 14.41
N THR A 148 5.33 7.47 13.68
CA THR A 148 4.60 6.27 13.30
C THR A 148 4.24 6.32 11.82
N LYS A 149 4.51 5.23 11.11
CA LYS A 149 4.06 5.04 9.74
C LYS A 149 3.34 3.71 9.67
N LEU A 150 2.17 3.69 9.06
CA LEU A 150 1.34 2.50 8.93
C LEU A 150 0.82 2.42 7.49
N LEU A 151 0.95 1.26 6.88
CA LEU A 151 0.32 0.92 5.62
C LEU A 151 -0.45 -0.39 5.82
N CYS A 152 -1.76 -0.33 5.69
CA CYS A 152 -2.63 -1.49 5.66
C CYS A 152 -3.26 -1.56 4.27
N PHE A 153 -3.18 -2.74 3.66
CA PHE A 153 -3.83 -3.03 2.40
C PHE A 153 -4.60 -4.34 2.55
N LYS A 154 -5.89 -4.29 2.26
CA LYS A 154 -6.80 -5.40 2.41
C LYS A 154 -7.56 -5.60 1.11
N ILE A 155 -7.55 -6.82 0.61
CA ILE A 155 -8.43 -7.25 -0.49
C ILE A 155 -9.26 -8.41 0.01
N LYS A 156 -10.57 -8.33 -0.19
CA LYS A 156 -11.51 -9.38 0.17
C LYS A 156 -12.41 -9.70 -1.02
N SER A 157 -12.48 -10.97 -1.36
CA SER A 157 -13.51 -11.54 -2.22
C SER A 157 -14.38 -12.51 -1.42
N THR A 158 -15.32 -13.16 -2.09
CA THR A 158 -16.18 -14.18 -1.47
C THR A 158 -15.40 -15.40 -0.97
N LYS A 159 -14.28 -15.74 -1.63
CA LYS A 159 -13.49 -16.95 -1.34
C LYS A 159 -12.09 -16.66 -0.80
N GLN A 160 -11.58 -15.44 -0.93
CA GLN A 160 -10.19 -15.12 -0.60
C GLN A 160 -10.11 -13.81 0.18
N GLU A 161 -9.18 -13.76 1.11
CA GLU A 161 -8.85 -12.54 1.84
C GLU A 161 -7.33 -12.41 1.90
N PHE A 162 -6.84 -11.25 1.47
CA PHE A 162 -5.43 -10.88 1.52
C PHE A 162 -5.29 -9.63 2.37
N ASN A 163 -4.44 -9.70 3.40
CA ASN A 163 -4.12 -8.59 4.26
C ASN A 163 -2.61 -8.38 4.27
N PHE A 164 -2.17 -7.19 3.90
CA PHE A 164 -0.80 -6.73 4.01
C PHE A 164 -0.77 -5.58 5.02
N THR A 165 0.13 -5.68 5.99
CA THR A 165 0.34 -4.64 7.00
C THR A 165 1.83 -4.37 7.11
N ALA A 166 2.22 -3.13 6.94
CA ALA A 166 3.57 -2.65 7.22
C ALA A 166 3.48 -1.52 8.23
N SER A 167 4.23 -1.61 9.32
CA SER A 167 4.27 -0.58 10.36
C SER A 167 5.72 -0.25 10.73
N TYR A 168 5.93 1.01 11.03
CA TYR A 168 7.16 1.57 11.52
C TYR A 168 6.85 2.45 12.72
N GLN A 169 7.61 2.29 13.79
CA GLN A 169 7.45 3.09 15.00
C GLN A 169 8.82 3.49 15.55
N ASN A 170 8.99 4.77 15.84
CA ASN A 170 10.18 5.31 16.48
C ASN A 170 9.84 5.97 17.82
N LEU A 171 10.34 5.38 18.90
CA LEU A 171 10.19 5.84 20.28
C LEU A 171 11.49 6.53 20.71
N PRO A 172 11.44 7.79 21.19
CA PRO A 172 12.65 8.53 21.57
C PRO A 172 13.19 8.17 22.96
N THR A 173 12.34 7.71 23.89
CA THR A 173 12.73 7.42 25.27
C THR A 173 11.94 6.21 25.81
N PRO A 174 12.57 5.03 25.98
CA PRO A 174 13.92 4.67 25.51
C PRO A 174 14.02 4.76 23.98
N LYS A 175 15.23 4.99 23.43
CA LYS A 175 15.44 5.01 21.98
C LYS A 175 15.19 3.63 21.40
N LYS A 176 14.05 3.44 20.75
CA LYS A 176 13.60 2.17 20.21
C LYS A 176 12.90 2.37 18.88
N THR A 177 13.31 1.63 17.87
CA THR A 177 12.71 1.63 16.54
C THR A 177 12.19 0.23 16.23
N ASN A 178 10.91 0.13 15.89
CA ASN A 178 10.25 -1.10 15.48
C ASN A 178 9.87 -1.00 14.00
N LEU A 179 10.03 -2.11 13.30
CA LEU A 179 9.58 -2.36 11.94
C LEU A 179 8.79 -3.66 11.96
N SER A 180 7.60 -3.70 11.39
CA SER A 180 6.84 -4.95 11.23
C SER A 180 6.24 -4.99 9.84
N VAL A 181 6.39 -6.11 9.16
CA VAL A 181 5.73 -6.43 7.90
C VAL A 181 5.04 -7.77 8.07
N LYS A 182 3.73 -7.79 7.85
CA LYS A 182 2.89 -8.97 7.97
C LYS A 182 2.03 -9.13 6.74
N ILE A 183 2.06 -10.33 6.19
CA ILE A 183 1.24 -10.73 5.05
C ILE A 183 0.41 -11.92 5.51
N VAL A 184 -0.91 -11.80 5.39
CA VAL A 184 -1.86 -12.87 5.71
C VAL A 184 -2.68 -13.17 4.47
N TRP A 185 -2.59 -14.39 3.98
CA TRP A 185 -3.39 -14.91 2.89
C TRP A 185 -4.35 -15.96 3.43
N ARG A 186 -5.65 -15.81 3.17
CA ARG A 186 -6.68 -16.76 3.57
C ARG A 186 -7.48 -17.20 2.36
N HIS A 187 -7.53 -18.51 2.16
CA HIS A 187 -8.40 -19.13 1.17
C HIS A 187 -9.63 -19.74 1.84
N TYR A 188 -10.68 -19.94 1.05
CA TYR A 188 -11.93 -20.53 1.51
C TYR A 188 -11.66 -21.92 2.12
N LYS A 189 -12.12 -22.12 3.36
CA LYS A 189 -11.95 -23.36 4.17
C LYS A 189 -10.50 -23.76 4.50
N SER A 190 -9.49 -22.93 4.24
CA SER A 190 -8.10 -23.20 4.63
C SER A 190 -7.68 -22.43 5.88
N LEU A 191 -6.66 -22.92 6.56
CA LEU A 191 -5.95 -22.13 7.57
C LEU A 191 -5.27 -20.91 6.90
N PRO A 192 -5.15 -19.78 7.62
CA PRO A 192 -4.47 -18.60 7.10
C PRO A 192 -2.97 -18.84 6.99
N VAL A 193 -2.43 -18.50 5.83
CA VAL A 193 -1.01 -18.54 5.51
C VAL A 193 -0.42 -17.19 5.91
N THR A 194 0.57 -17.20 6.80
CA THR A 194 1.17 -15.95 7.33
C THR A 194 2.66 -15.89 7.02
N LEU A 195 3.10 -14.76 6.47
CA LEU A 195 4.50 -14.35 6.40
C LEU A 195 4.68 -13.11 7.28
N GLN A 196 5.72 -13.10 8.09
CA GLN A 196 5.95 -12.09 9.11
C GLN A 196 7.45 -11.78 9.18
N LEU A 197 7.78 -10.50 9.14
CA LEU A 197 9.11 -9.96 9.32
C LEU A 197 9.02 -8.84 10.36
N GLU A 198 9.75 -8.97 11.45
CA GLU A 198 9.79 -8.00 12.53
C GLU A 198 11.24 -7.61 12.78
N GLY A 199 11.51 -6.31 12.80
CA GLY A 199 12.80 -5.75 13.16
C GLY A 199 12.63 -4.83 14.35
N GLN A 200 13.51 -4.90 15.32
CA GLN A 200 13.55 -3.95 16.43
C GLN A 200 15.00 -3.58 16.74
N ILE A 201 15.27 -2.29 16.87
CA ILE A 201 16.54 -1.74 17.30
C ILE A 201 16.29 -0.93 18.56
N GLU A 202 17.00 -1.20 19.63
CA GLU A 202 16.85 -0.48 20.89
C GLU A 202 18.19 -0.16 21.55
N GLU A 203 18.26 1.02 22.14
CA GLU A 203 19.35 1.43 23.01
C GLU A 203 19.02 0.97 24.44
N LEU A 204 19.74 -0.04 24.93
CA LEU A 204 19.51 -0.63 26.25
C LEU A 204 20.10 0.23 27.36
N LYS A 205 21.34 0.69 27.15
CA LYS A 205 22.07 1.52 28.09
C LYS A 205 22.91 2.56 27.36
N LYS A 206 22.92 3.77 27.89
CA LYS A 206 23.78 4.86 27.43
C LYS A 206 24.33 5.63 28.63
N GLU A 207 25.43 5.14 29.15
CA GLU A 207 26.18 5.75 30.24
C GLU A 207 27.58 6.17 29.76
N LYS A 208 28.31 6.95 30.56
CA LYS A 208 29.67 7.42 30.21
C LYS A 208 30.65 6.26 29.97
N MET A 209 30.50 5.18 30.74
CA MET A 209 31.42 4.04 30.78
C MET A 209 30.89 2.77 30.10
N LEU A 210 29.56 2.68 29.89
CA LEU A 210 28.90 1.52 29.32
C LEU A 210 27.86 1.98 28.29
N TYR A 211 28.00 1.51 27.07
CA TYR A 211 27.01 1.69 26.01
C TYR A 211 26.54 0.31 25.54
N GLN A 212 25.23 0.13 25.39
CA GLN A 212 24.68 -1.13 24.91
C GLN A 212 23.50 -0.89 23.96
N LYS A 213 23.57 -1.50 22.79
CA LYS A 213 22.55 -1.43 21.75
C LYS A 213 22.21 -2.84 21.27
N ARG A 214 20.92 -3.10 21.07
CA ARG A 214 20.42 -4.40 20.63
C ARG A 214 19.61 -4.26 19.35
N GLY A 215 19.93 -5.05 18.34
CA GLY A 215 19.14 -5.31 17.15
C GLY A 215 18.49 -6.68 17.23
N THR A 216 17.25 -6.80 16.78
CA THR A 216 16.52 -8.06 16.67
C THR A 216 15.83 -8.11 15.32
N LEU A 217 15.87 -9.27 14.68
CA LEU A 217 15.22 -9.55 13.42
C LEU A 217 14.55 -10.93 13.53
N HIS A 218 13.23 -10.94 13.48
CA HIS A 218 12.42 -12.14 13.51
C HIS A 218 11.76 -12.32 12.15
N PHE A 219 11.95 -13.49 11.56
CA PHE A 219 11.35 -13.85 10.29
C PHE A 219 10.62 -15.18 10.44
N ARG A 220 9.39 -15.22 9.92
CA ARG A 220 8.55 -16.41 9.87
C ARG A 220 7.87 -16.48 8.52
N HIS A 221 7.90 -17.64 7.89
CA HIS A 221 7.24 -17.84 6.61
C HIS A 221 6.48 -19.17 6.57
N PRO A 222 5.61 -19.36 5.57
CA PRO A 222 4.77 -20.56 5.48
C PRO A 222 5.31 -21.64 4.54
N PHE A 223 6.37 -21.36 3.79
CA PHE A 223 6.95 -22.35 2.86
C PHE A 223 7.44 -23.60 3.60
N LYS A 224 7.16 -24.77 3.02
CA LYS A 224 7.64 -26.06 3.53
C LYS A 224 9.10 -26.23 3.12
N VAL A 225 10.01 -25.69 3.91
CA VAL A 225 11.46 -25.89 3.74
C VAL A 225 12.00 -26.78 4.85
N PRO A 226 13.02 -27.60 4.59
CA PRO A 226 13.43 -28.64 5.52
C PRO A 226 14.06 -28.14 6.83
N PHE A 227 14.61 -26.92 6.89
CA PHE A 227 15.42 -26.49 8.05
C PHE A 227 15.16 -25.07 8.56
N LEU A 228 14.49 -24.18 7.81
CA LEU A 228 14.28 -22.78 8.21
C LEU A 228 12.81 -22.40 8.10
N GLN A 229 11.96 -22.70 9.07
CA GLN A 229 10.56 -22.22 9.07
C GLN A 229 10.45 -20.81 9.68
N SER A 230 11.29 -20.54 10.68
CA SER A 230 11.44 -19.23 11.31
C SER A 230 12.84 -19.08 11.87
N PHE A 231 13.34 -17.85 11.91
CA PHE A 231 14.55 -17.53 12.65
C PHE A 231 14.40 -16.22 13.42
N LEU A 232 15.09 -16.13 14.55
CA LEU A 232 15.28 -14.92 15.32
C LEU A 232 16.79 -14.66 15.40
N LEU A 233 17.22 -13.56 14.79
CA LEU A 233 18.57 -13.03 14.91
C LEU A 233 18.55 -11.91 15.93
N GLN A 234 19.41 -11.98 16.94
CA GLN A 234 19.59 -10.93 17.94
C GLN A 234 21.07 -10.56 18.00
N GLU A 235 21.37 -9.29 17.75
CA GLU A 235 22.73 -8.75 17.84
C GLU A 235 22.79 -7.74 18.98
N THR A 236 23.69 -7.96 19.92
CA THR A 236 23.93 -7.06 21.04
C THR A 236 25.35 -6.51 20.93
N PHE A 237 25.46 -5.20 20.73
CA PHE A 237 26.73 -4.50 20.75
C PHE A 237 26.89 -3.76 22.08
N THR A 238 28.02 -3.99 22.74
CA THR A 238 28.37 -3.42 24.02
C THR A 238 29.75 -2.76 23.93
N VAL A 239 29.85 -1.54 24.45
CA VAL A 239 31.12 -0.84 24.65
C VAL A 239 31.34 -0.71 26.15
N ASP A 240 32.35 -1.39 26.68
CA ASP A 240 32.75 -1.26 28.07
C ASP A 240 34.12 -0.57 28.15
N LYS A 241 34.09 0.71 28.55
CA LYS A 241 35.31 1.50 28.71
C LYS A 241 36.07 1.19 30.00
N LYS A 242 35.43 0.58 31.01
CA LYS A 242 36.10 0.14 32.25
C LYS A 242 36.99 -1.06 31.95
N GLN A 243 36.45 -2.01 31.20
CA GLN A 243 37.18 -3.20 30.77
C GLN A 243 38.05 -2.95 29.52
N LYS A 244 37.88 -1.79 28.85
CA LYS A 244 38.56 -1.43 27.60
C LYS A 244 38.28 -2.42 26.47
N HIS A 245 37.06 -2.93 26.38
CA HIS A 245 36.68 -3.92 25.37
C HIS A 245 35.42 -3.48 24.62
N TYR A 246 35.36 -3.81 23.33
CA TYR A 246 34.14 -3.84 22.53
C TYR A 246 33.68 -5.29 22.43
N PHE A 247 32.38 -5.50 22.62
CA PHE A 247 31.78 -6.83 22.65
C PHE A 247 30.57 -6.87 21.71
N MET A 248 30.55 -7.82 20.79
CA MET A 248 29.44 -8.09 19.90
C MET A 248 28.98 -9.52 20.12
N GLU A 249 27.71 -9.70 20.49
CA GLU A 249 27.08 -11.01 20.65
C GLU A 249 25.98 -11.16 19.62
N THR A 250 26.08 -12.17 18.77
CA THR A 250 25.10 -12.54 17.77
C THR A 250 24.45 -13.86 18.18
N LYS A 251 23.17 -13.83 18.54
CA LYS A 251 22.36 -15.01 18.80
C LYS A 251 21.46 -15.29 17.63
N LEU A 252 21.50 -16.52 17.12
CA LEU A 252 20.63 -17.00 16.07
C LEU A 252 19.81 -18.16 16.63
N LEU A 253 18.50 -18.00 16.69
CA LEU A 253 17.55 -19.02 17.10
C LEU A 253 16.75 -19.50 15.90
N ILE A 254 16.96 -20.74 15.47
CA ILE A 254 16.26 -21.36 14.35
C ILE A 254 15.11 -22.23 14.87
N ASN A 255 13.93 -22.05 14.29
CA ASN A 255 12.70 -22.77 14.61
C ASN A 255 12.31 -22.80 16.11
N GLY A 256 12.85 -21.88 16.92
CA GLY A 256 12.62 -21.83 18.36
C GLY A 256 13.34 -22.90 19.18
N VAL A 257 14.27 -23.65 18.58
CA VAL A 257 14.95 -24.79 19.24
C VAL A 257 16.47 -24.67 19.15
N GLU A 258 16.99 -24.39 17.96
CA GLU A 258 18.43 -24.41 17.71
C GLU A 258 19.01 -23.02 17.95
N GLU A 259 19.66 -22.82 19.11
CA GLU A 259 20.36 -21.59 19.46
C GLU A 259 21.85 -21.69 19.11
N THR A 260 22.31 -20.81 18.23
CA THR A 260 23.74 -20.58 17.94
C THR A 260 24.12 -19.21 18.48
N VAL A 261 25.20 -19.12 19.24
CA VAL A 261 25.73 -17.87 19.79
C VAL A 261 27.13 -17.66 19.25
N GLN A 262 27.36 -16.51 18.61
CA GLN A 262 28.66 -16.05 18.21
C GLN A 262 29.04 -14.83 19.04
N THR A 263 30.26 -14.78 19.53
CA THR A 263 30.81 -13.61 20.24
C THR A 263 32.04 -13.10 19.51
N LEU A 264 32.19 -11.78 19.47
CA LEU A 264 33.39 -11.10 19.00
C LEU A 264 33.79 -10.07 20.04
N ILE A 265 35.02 -10.20 20.54
CA ILE A 265 35.60 -9.32 21.55
C ILE A 265 36.80 -8.64 20.93
N LEU A 266 36.80 -7.31 20.93
CA LEU A 266 37.98 -6.51 20.61
C LEU A 266 38.45 -5.85 21.90
N GLY A 267 39.56 -6.32 22.44
CA GLY A 267 40.21 -5.70 23.57
C GLY A 267 41.25 -4.69 23.13
N TYR A 268 41.15 -3.45 23.61
CA TYR A 268 42.15 -2.41 23.36
C TYR A 268 42.92 -2.12 24.66
N GLN A 269 43.81 -3.04 25.02
CA GLN A 269 44.83 -2.71 26.02
C GLN A 269 45.96 -1.95 25.32
N PRO A 270 46.51 -0.86 25.92
CA PRO A 270 47.51 -0.02 25.27
C PRO A 270 48.73 -0.77 24.74
N GLU A 271 49.10 -1.87 25.40
CA GLU A 271 50.31 -2.63 25.09
C GLU A 271 50.03 -3.92 24.32
N ASN A 272 48.81 -4.49 24.41
CA ASN A 272 48.47 -5.79 23.82
C ASN A 272 47.00 -5.82 23.37
N PRO A 273 46.67 -5.20 22.22
CA PRO A 273 45.34 -5.36 21.65
C PRO A 273 45.11 -6.82 21.22
N TYR A 274 43.87 -7.29 21.36
CA TYR A 274 43.52 -8.66 21.00
C TYR A 274 42.10 -8.76 20.44
N ILE A 275 41.89 -9.76 19.60
CA ILE A 275 40.59 -10.10 19.04
C ILE A 275 40.28 -11.54 19.43
N CYS A 276 39.16 -11.76 20.13
CA CYS A 276 38.64 -13.09 20.40
C CYS A 276 37.33 -13.30 19.64
N ALA A 277 37.18 -14.47 19.02
CA ALA A 277 35.95 -14.92 18.40
C ALA A 277 35.51 -16.23 19.05
N GLY A 278 34.30 -16.25 19.60
CA GLY A 278 33.66 -17.42 20.18
C GLY A 278 32.50 -17.90 19.32
N LEU A 279 32.28 -19.21 19.25
CA LEU A 279 31.11 -19.83 18.63
C LEU A 279 30.62 -20.99 19.49
N THR A 280 29.34 -20.95 19.85
CA THR A 280 28.59 -22.00 20.54
C THR A 280 27.42 -22.41 19.66
N HIS A 281 27.27 -23.70 19.33
CA HIS A 281 26.22 -24.17 18.42
C HIS A 281 25.59 -25.52 18.81
N PRO A 282 24.35 -25.81 18.39
CA PRO A 282 23.65 -27.04 18.75
C PRO A 282 23.96 -28.22 17.80
N TYR A 283 24.71 -28.00 16.71
CA TYR A 283 24.99 -29.00 15.67
C TYR A 283 25.87 -30.17 16.14
N ASN A 284 25.98 -31.19 15.29
CA ASN A 284 26.70 -32.42 15.61
C ASN A 284 28.19 -32.19 15.93
N HIS A 285 28.52 -32.41 17.20
CA HIS A 285 29.86 -32.18 17.76
C HIS A 285 30.95 -33.11 17.23
N LYS A 286 30.59 -34.15 16.46
CA LYS A 286 31.56 -35.03 15.80
C LYS A 286 32.27 -34.37 14.62
N LEU A 287 31.67 -33.32 14.03
CA LEU A 287 32.23 -32.59 12.88
C LEU A 287 32.85 -31.25 13.28
N PHE A 288 32.24 -30.56 14.24
CA PHE A 288 32.71 -29.27 14.76
C PHE A 288 32.61 -29.25 16.29
N PRO A 289 33.63 -28.77 17.03
CA PRO A 289 33.51 -28.66 18.49
C PRO A 289 32.35 -27.74 18.85
N LYS A 290 31.57 -28.12 19.87
CA LYS A 290 30.36 -27.37 20.26
C LYS A 290 30.64 -25.93 20.65
N ASP A 291 31.77 -25.73 21.32
CA ASP A 291 32.25 -24.47 21.84
C ASP A 291 33.69 -24.30 21.36
N VAL A 292 33.93 -23.23 20.60
CA VAL A 292 35.26 -22.86 20.11
C VAL A 292 35.47 -21.40 20.44
N GLU A 293 36.65 -21.08 20.99
CA GLU A 293 37.11 -19.72 21.18
C GLU A 293 38.52 -19.60 20.60
N ILE A 294 38.73 -18.59 19.77
CA ILE A 294 40.03 -18.31 19.14
C ILE A 294 40.37 -16.85 19.42
N CYS A 295 41.54 -16.62 20.02
CA CYS A 295 42.05 -15.28 20.29
C CYS A 295 43.36 -15.04 19.53
N ILE A 296 43.49 -13.85 18.94
CA ILE A 296 44.68 -13.40 18.22
C ILE A 296 45.15 -12.09 18.84
N LEU A 297 46.44 -12.02 19.18
CA LEU A 297 47.11 -10.78 19.56
C LEU A 297 47.46 -9.99 18.29
N THR A 298 47.14 -8.71 18.29
CA THR A 298 47.39 -7.78 17.17
C THR A 298 48.58 -6.89 17.41
#